data_AF-A0A917V6K6-F1
#
_entry.id   AF-A0A917V6K6-F1
#
_cell.length_a   1.000
_cell.length_b   1.000
_cell.length_c   1.000
_cell.angle_alpha   90.00
_cell.angle_beta   90.00
_cell.angle_gamma   90.00
#
_symmetry.space_group_name_H-M   'P 1'
#
loop_
_entity.id
_entity.type
_entity.pdbx_description
1 polymer ?
#
loop_
_entity_poly.entity_id
_entity_poly.type
_entity_poly.pdbx_seq_one_letter_code
_entity_poly.pdbx_strand_id
1 'polypeptide(L)' 'MSQTPTDTPDIESLRQHPTVSIEDAGKLLGISRSYAYAMARSGHLPTIALGVRRRRVPTAALLRLLQVAD' A
#
# COMPACT_ATOMS: atom_id res chain seq x y z
N MET A 1 14.53 17.05 21.15
CA MET A 1 13.52 15.99 20.95
C MET A 1 13.43 15.72 19.46
N SER A 2 14.35 14.91 18.93
CA SER A 2 14.33 14.55 17.50
C SER A 2 13.57 13.23 17.40
N GLN A 3 12.36 13.29 16.84
CA GLN A 3 11.56 12.10 16.59
C GLN A 3 12.33 11.21 15.62
N THR A 4 12.70 10.00 16.05
CA THR A 4 13.05 8.91 15.13
C THR A 4 11.85 8.70 14.22
N PRO A 5 11.97 8.70 12.88
CA PRO A 5 10.82 8.44 12.04
C PRO A 5 10.38 7.00 12.29
N THR A 6 9.27 6.83 13.01
CA THR A 6 8.51 5.59 12.95
C THR A 6 8.07 5.46 11.50
N ASP A 7 8.62 4.48 10.78
CA ASP A 7 8.49 4.22 9.33
C ASP A 7 7.06 3.76 8.96
N THR A 8 6.08 4.58 9.37
CA THR A 8 4.67 4.45 9.06
C THR A 8 4.44 5.19 7.75
N PRO A 9 4.04 4.50 6.68
CA PRO A 9 3.77 5.15 5.41
C PRO A 9 2.61 6.14 5.56
N ASP A 10 2.73 7.30 4.91
CA ASP A 10 1.70 8.32 4.80
C ASP A 10 1.34 8.59 3.33
N ILE A 11 0.28 9.40 3.13
CA ILE A 11 -0.26 9.70 1.80
C ILE A 11 0.72 10.52 0.95
N GLU A 12 1.51 11.41 1.56
CA GLU A 12 2.44 12.25 0.82
C GLU A 12 3.63 11.44 0.30
N SER A 13 4.21 10.60 1.15
CA SER A 13 5.27 9.66 0.78
C SER A 13 4.79 8.65 -0.27
N LEU A 14 3.53 8.23 -0.20
CA LEU A 14 2.90 7.37 -1.21
C LEU A 14 2.90 8.04 -2.60
N ARG A 15 2.61 9.35 -2.70
CA ARG A 15 2.58 10.10 -3.97
C ARG A 15 3.94 10.15 -4.68
N GLN A 16 5.05 9.99 -3.95
CA GLN A 16 6.41 10.00 -4.50
C GLN A 16 6.85 8.67 -5.12
N HIS A 17 6.07 7.60 -4.91
CA HIS A 17 6.41 6.26 -5.39
C HIS A 17 5.34 5.74 -6.35
N PRO A 18 5.70 5.14 -7.50
CA PRO A 18 4.70 4.60 -8.43
C PRO A 18 3.99 3.34 -7.91
N THR A 19 4.65 2.60 -7.00
CA THR A 19 4.11 1.39 -6.38
C THR A 19 4.61 1.22 -4.96
N VAL A 20 3.81 0.57 -4.11
CA VAL A 20 4.18 0.19 -2.74
C VAL A 20 4.07 -1.31 -2.51
N SER A 21 4.59 -1.80 -1.39
CA SER A 21 4.39 -3.18 -0.96
C SER A 21 2.93 -3.41 -0.51
N ILE A 22 2.49 -4.67 -0.44
CA ILE A 22 1.19 -5.02 0.15
C ILE A 22 1.16 -4.65 1.65
N GLU A 23 2.30 -4.76 2.33
CA GLU A 23 2.43 -4.42 3.74
C GLU A 23 2.22 -2.93 3.99
N ASP A 24 2.85 -2.06 3.20
CA ASP A 24 2.70 -0.61 3.35
C ASP A 24 1.30 -0.15 2.95
N ALA A 25 0.69 -0.76 1.93
CA ALA A 25 -0.71 -0.54 1.62
C ALA A 25 -1.63 -0.95 2.79
N GLY A 26 -1.33 -2.05 3.47
CA GLY A 26 -2.04 -2.47 4.68
C GLY A 26 -1.94 -1.46 5.81
N LYS A 27 -0.75 -0.92 6.06
CA LYS A 27 -0.53 0.14 7.05
C LYS A 27 -1.36 1.39 6.73
N LEU A 28 -1.35 1.85 5.48
CA LEU A 28 -2.14 3.00 5.01
C LEU A 28 -3.66 2.77 5.13
N LEU A 29 -4.11 1.52 5.01
CA LEU A 29 -5.52 1.14 5.17
C LEU A 29 -5.92 0.89 6.62
N GLY A 30 -5.00 0.96 7.58
CA GLY A 30 -5.27 0.65 8.98
C GLY A 30 -5.58 -0.82 9.25
N ILE A 31 -5.05 -1.73 8.44
CA ILE A 31 -5.30 -3.18 8.55
C ILE A 31 -4.02 -3.98 8.81
N SER A 32 -4.19 -5.20 9.34
CA SER A 32 -3.07 -6.10 9.56
C SER A 32 -2.42 -6.52 8.24
N ARG A 33 -1.11 -6.82 8.29
CA ARG A 33 -0.37 -7.39 7.16
C ARG A 33 -1.07 -8.62 6.58
N SER A 34 -1.48 -9.56 7.44
CA SER A 34 -2.17 -10.79 7.01
C SER A 34 -3.46 -10.49 6.26
N TYR A 35 -4.24 -9.51 6.73
CA TYR A 35 -5.49 -9.11 6.06
C TYR A 35 -5.22 -8.41 4.71
N ALA A 36 -4.19 -7.58 4.63
CA ALA A 36 -3.77 -6.96 3.36
C ALA A 36 -3.38 -8.01 2.30
N TYR A 37 -2.65 -9.06 2.68
CA TYR A 37 -2.35 -10.18 1.78
C TYR A 37 -3.58 -11.00 1.40
N ALA A 38 -4.55 -11.17 2.32
CA ALA A 38 -5.82 -11.81 2.01
C ALA A 38 -6.62 -11.00 0.97
N MET A 39 -6.70 -9.67 1.13
CA MET A 39 -7.33 -8.77 0.17
C MET A 39 -6.61 -8.79 -1.19
N ALA A 40 -5.28 -8.84 -1.20
CA ALA A 40 -4.51 -8.96 -2.44
C ALA A 40 -4.80 -10.28 -3.18
N ARG A 41 -4.97 -11.38 -2.43
CA ARG A 41 -5.32 -12.70 -2.98
C ARG A 41 -6.75 -12.74 -3.50
N SER A 42 -7.68 -12.08 -2.82
CA SER A 42 -9.11 -12.04 -3.20
C SER A 42 -9.44 -10.94 -4.22
N GLY A 43 -8.47 -10.11 -4.61
CA GLY A 43 -8.65 -9.02 -5.58
C GLY A 43 -9.24 -7.73 -5.03
N HIS A 44 -9.52 -7.65 -3.72
CA HIS A 44 -10.02 -6.44 -3.08
C HIS A 44 -8.95 -5.36 -2.91
N LEU A 45 -7.67 -5.76 -2.81
CA LEU A 45 -6.54 -4.84 -2.88
C LEU A 45 -5.96 -4.88 -4.31
N PRO A 46 -5.93 -3.76 -5.05
CA PRO A 46 -5.43 -3.75 -6.42
C PRO A 46 -3.93 -4.07 -6.42
N THR A 47 -3.53 -5.12 -7.14
CA THR A 47 -2.12 -5.51 -7.26
C THR A 47 -1.71 -5.80 -8.70
N ILE A 48 -0.46 -5.51 -9.01
CA ILE A 48 0.23 -6.00 -10.22
C ILE A 48 1.20 -7.11 -9.83
N ALA A 49 1.26 -8.16 -10.65
CA ALA A 49 2.23 -9.23 -10.50
C ALA A 49 3.50 -8.87 -11.27
N LEU A 50 4.65 -8.92 -10.60
CA LEU A 50 5.99 -8.73 -11.18
C LEU A 50 6.74 -10.07 -11.27
N GLY A 51 6.01 -11.18 -11.28
CA GLY A 51 6.52 -12.55 -11.24
C GLY A 51 5.79 -13.40 -10.21
N VAL A 52 6.21 -14.66 -10.09
CA VAL A 52 5.55 -15.67 -9.25
C VAL A 52 5.46 -15.26 -7.77
N ARG A 53 6.51 -14.60 -7.26
CA ARG A 53 6.65 -14.26 -5.83
C ARG A 53 6.50 -12.78 -5.49
N ARG A 54 6.42 -11.91 -6.50
CA ARG A 54 6.46 -10.45 -6.27
C ARG A 54 5.17 -9.81 -6.76
N ARG A 55 4.43 -9.22 -5.83
CA ARG A 55 3.27 -8.37 -6.08
C ARG A 55 3.53 -6.97 -5.55
N ARG A 56 3.01 -5.97 -6.24
CA ARG A 56 3.06 -4.56 -5.84
C ARG A 56 1.67 -3.96 -5.94
N VAL A 57 1.39 -2.97 -5.11
CA VAL A 57 0.16 -2.18 -5.17
C VAL A 57 0.48 -0.92 -5.98
N PRO A 58 -0.18 -0.67 -7.13
CA PRO A 58 -0.03 0.59 -7.83
C PRO A 58 -0.53 1.75 -6.97
N THR A 59 0.32 2.76 -6.77
CA THR A 59 -0.01 3.93 -5.96
C THR A 59 -1.28 4.62 -6.45
N ALA A 60 -1.42 4.80 -7.76
CA ALA A 60 -2.61 5.42 -8.33
C ALA A 60 -3.91 4.63 -8.06
N ALA A 61 -3.84 3.30 -7.94
CA ALA A 61 -5.01 2.49 -7.60
C ALA A 61 -5.33 2.59 -6.10
N LEU A 62 -4.29 2.61 -5.25
CA LEU A 62 -4.45 2.77 -3.80
C LEU A 62 -5.02 4.14 -3.43
N LEU A 63 -4.54 5.23 -4.05
CA LEU A 63 -5.06 6.59 -3.83
C LEU A 63 -6.55 6.68 -4.21
N ARG A 64 -6.96 6.04 -5.31
CA ARG A 64 -8.38 5.95 -5.69
C ARG A 64 -9.20 5.15 -4.68
N LEU A 65 -8.69 4.01 -4.21
CA LEU A 65 -9.36 3.21 -3.19
C LEU A 65 -9.56 4.00 -1.89
N LEU A 66 -8.58 4.81 -1.51
CA LEU A 66 -8.62 5.70 -0.34
C LEU A 66 -9.44 6.98 -0.55
N GLN A 67 -9.94 7.24 -1.77
CA GLN A 67 -10.71 8.45 -2.12
C GLN A 67 -9.93 9.75 -1.85
N VAL A 68 -8.62 9.73 -2.09
CA VAL A 68 -7.70 10.88 -1.95
C VAL A 68 -6.93 11.16 -3.23
N ALA A 69 -7.42 10.65 -4.36
CA ALA A 69 -6.98 11.05 -5.69
C ALA A 69 -7.70 12.35 -6.07
N ASP A 70 -6.96 13.28 -6.67
CA ASP A 70 -7.49 14.54 -7.22
C ASP A 70 -8.49 14.30 -8.36
#